data_AF-A0A8J2PVF8-F1
#
_entry.id   AF-A0A8J2PVF8-F1
#
_cell.length_a   1.000
_cell.length_b   1.000
_cell.length_c   1.000
_cell.angle_alpha   90.00
_cell.angle_beta   90.00
_cell.angle_gamma   90.00
#
_symmetry.space_group_name_H-M   'P 1'
#
loop_
_entity.id
_entity.type
_entity.pdbx_description
1 polymer ?
#
loop_
_entity_poly.entity_id
_entity_poly.type
_entity_poly.pdbx_seq_one_letter_code
_entity_poly.pdbx_strand_id
1 'polypeptide(L)'
;MCTKLLALLGLFSSVVLFTAILQPSSTCCFSLSRENSSKEVSNPNKLCSGYRAYFNDIRKCYNIASKGPCGEMMVVETQPGTDIGKCTCKKSECVGRPTVHWPEENRCYLIFEQGPCPEGQWLVPRKDEGPKCEEIPCLD
;
A
#
# COMPACT_ATOMS: atom_id res chain seq x y z
N MET A 1 -33.46 -37.23 -26.75
CA MET A 1 -34.60 -38.07 -26.31
C MET A 1 -35.26 -37.35 -25.13
N CYS A 2 -36.34 -36.57 -25.28
CA CYS A 2 -37.72 -36.88 -25.70
C CYS A 2 -38.48 -37.70 -24.64
N THR A 3 -39.22 -37.00 -23.77
CA THR A 3 -40.53 -37.46 -23.30
C THR A 3 -41.46 -36.25 -23.18
N LYS A 4 -42.62 -36.41 -23.81
CA LYS A 4 -43.70 -35.43 -24.02
C LYS A 4 -44.43 -35.15 -22.71
N LEU A 5 -44.94 -33.93 -22.51
CA LEU A 5 -46.23 -33.78 -21.82
C LEU A 5 -46.99 -32.55 -22.29
N LEU A 6 -48.02 -32.81 -23.11
CA LEU A 6 -49.15 -31.95 -23.40
C LEU A 6 -50.21 -32.19 -22.32
N ALA A 7 -50.69 -31.14 -21.67
CA ALA A 7 -52.03 -30.99 -21.09
C ALA A 7 -52.19 -29.51 -20.70
N LEU A 8 -52.87 -28.67 -21.49
CA LEU A 8 -54.32 -28.51 -21.63
C LEU A 8 -55.00 -27.87 -20.41
N LEU A 9 -55.47 -26.63 -20.67
CA LEU A 9 -56.71 -26.00 -20.17
C LEU A 9 -56.72 -25.69 -18.66
N GLY A 10 -56.97 -24.48 -18.19
CA GLY A 10 -57.63 -23.34 -18.80
C GLY A 10 -58.43 -22.66 -17.68
N LEU A 11 -58.24 -21.34 -17.56
CA LEU A 11 -59.16 -20.35 -16.98
C LEU A 11 -59.61 -20.54 -15.52
N PHE A 12 -59.15 -19.65 -14.64
CA PHE A 12 -59.96 -18.82 -13.71
C PHE A 12 -58.97 -17.86 -13.03
N SER A 13 -58.80 -16.68 -13.62
CA SER A 13 -59.29 -15.40 -13.08
C SER A 13 -58.68 -15.02 -11.73
N SER A 14 -57.91 -13.93 -11.81
CA SER A 14 -57.64 -12.94 -10.77
C SER A 14 -56.52 -13.24 -9.78
N VAL A 15 -55.51 -12.35 -9.88
CA VAL A 15 -54.47 -12.05 -8.89
C VAL A 15 -53.27 -12.99 -8.87
N VAL A 16 -52.35 -12.70 -9.79
CA VAL A 16 -50.91 -12.54 -9.55
C VAL A 16 -50.30 -13.51 -8.53
N LEU A 17 -49.63 -14.52 -9.09
CA LEU A 17 -48.37 -15.08 -8.64
C LEU A 17 -48.27 -15.40 -7.13
N PHE A 18 -48.62 -16.64 -6.81
CA PHE A 18 -47.85 -17.44 -5.87
C PHE A 18 -46.36 -17.44 -6.30
N THR A 19 -45.57 -16.49 -5.80
CA THR A 19 -44.11 -16.64 -5.80
C THR A 19 -43.70 -17.43 -4.56
N ALA A 20 -43.36 -18.69 -4.81
CA ALA A 20 -42.27 -19.41 -4.18
C ALA A 20 -42.24 -19.45 -2.64
N ILE A 21 -42.82 -20.52 -2.10
CA ILE A 21 -42.34 -21.15 -0.87
C ILE A 21 -40.99 -21.82 -1.22
N LEU A 22 -40.00 -21.64 -0.34
CA LEU A 22 -38.69 -22.35 -0.23
C LEU A 22 -37.59 -22.00 -1.24
N GLN A 23 -36.65 -21.13 -0.82
CA GLN A 23 -35.22 -21.44 -0.60
C GLN A 23 -34.42 -20.12 -0.41
N PRO A 24 -33.82 -19.84 0.78
CA PRO A 24 -32.88 -18.75 0.94
C PRO A 24 -31.50 -19.21 0.46
N SER A 25 -31.25 -19.13 -0.85
CA SER A 25 -29.90 -19.26 -1.38
C SER A 25 -29.14 -17.95 -1.16
N SER A 26 -28.16 -18.03 -0.27
CA SER A 26 -26.98 -17.14 -0.22
C SER A 26 -27.21 -15.69 0.23
N THR A 27 -27.67 -15.50 1.46
CA THR A 27 -27.37 -14.26 2.22
C THR A 27 -26.00 -14.38 2.88
N CYS A 28 -24.93 -14.43 2.07
CA CYS A 28 -23.59 -14.19 2.58
C CYS A 28 -23.39 -12.66 2.69
N CYS A 29 -23.46 -12.16 3.92
CA CYS A 29 -22.93 -10.88 4.41
C CYS A 29 -22.89 -9.71 3.42
N PHE A 30 -24.03 -9.05 3.16
CA PHE A 30 -23.98 -7.61 2.88
C PHE A 30 -23.96 -6.88 4.22
N SER A 31 -22.73 -6.69 4.73
CA SER A 31 -22.50 -5.68 5.76
C SER A 31 -22.92 -4.33 5.17
N LEU A 32 -23.97 -3.72 5.72
CA LEU A 32 -24.15 -2.26 5.66
C LEU A 32 -22.97 -1.63 6.41
N SER A 33 -21.80 -1.57 5.77
CA SER A 33 -20.75 -0.68 6.22
C SER A 33 -21.17 0.71 5.80
N ARG A 34 -21.85 1.39 6.72
CA ARG A 34 -21.72 2.83 6.86
C ARG A 34 -20.22 3.04 7.11
N GLU A 35 -19.42 3.23 6.07
CA GLU A 35 -18.11 3.84 6.24
C GLU A 35 -18.39 5.29 6.58
N ASN A 36 -18.66 5.47 7.87
CA ASN A 36 -18.45 6.68 8.62
C ASN A 36 -17.17 7.27 8.07
N SER A 37 -17.31 8.26 7.17
CA SER A 37 -16.25 9.20 6.81
C SER A 37 -15.56 9.48 8.10
N SER A 38 -14.36 8.93 8.27
CA SER A 38 -13.61 9.04 9.49
C SER A 38 -13.60 10.53 9.76
N LYS A 39 -14.32 10.97 10.80
CA LYS A 39 -13.99 12.24 11.39
C LYS A 39 -12.56 11.98 11.82
N GLU A 40 -11.59 12.37 10.98
CA GLU A 40 -10.21 12.51 11.43
C GLU A 40 -10.38 13.23 12.75
N VAL A 41 -10.05 12.56 13.85
CA VAL A 41 -9.89 13.25 15.12
C VAL A 41 -8.78 14.24 14.80
N SER A 42 -9.18 15.46 14.46
CA SER A 42 -8.30 16.51 14.02
C SER A 42 -7.50 16.84 15.26
N ASN A 43 -6.34 16.21 15.39
CA ASN A 43 -5.36 16.61 16.37
C ASN A 43 -5.14 18.12 16.13
N PRO A 44 -5.41 19.00 17.12
CA PRO A 44 -5.30 20.44 16.93
C PRO A 44 -3.88 20.89 16.53
N ASN A 45 -2.89 19.99 16.64
CA ASN A 45 -1.52 20.18 16.21
C ASN A 45 -1.18 19.58 14.82
N LYS A 46 -2.17 19.22 14.00
CA LYS A 46 -1.94 18.70 12.65
C LYS A 46 -1.78 19.86 11.66
N LEU A 47 -0.58 20.01 11.09
CA LEU A 47 -0.21 20.99 10.07
C LEU A 47 -0.83 20.67 8.70
N CYS A 48 -1.04 19.39 8.38
CA CYS A 48 -1.60 18.98 7.09
C CYS A 48 -2.98 18.30 7.22
N SER A 49 -3.94 18.70 6.37
CA SER A 49 -5.22 17.98 6.25
C SER A 49 -5.06 16.63 5.53
N GLY A 50 -5.83 15.62 5.96
CA GLY A 50 -5.81 14.28 5.35
C GLY A 50 -4.50 13.50 5.58
N TYR A 51 -4.28 12.45 4.79
CA TYR A 51 -3.13 11.54 4.92
C TYR A 51 -1.85 12.11 4.28
N ARG A 52 -1.35 13.20 4.85
CA ARG A 52 -0.20 13.97 4.36
C ARG A 52 0.78 14.28 5.48
N ALA A 53 2.06 14.42 5.14
CA ALA A 53 3.14 14.80 6.04
C ALA A 53 3.71 16.18 5.67
N TYR A 54 4.03 16.98 6.67
CA TYR A 54 4.57 18.34 6.53
C TYR A 54 6.09 18.34 6.56
N PHE A 55 6.73 18.90 5.53
CA PHE A 55 8.18 19.10 5.49
C PHE A 55 8.53 20.55 5.88
N ASN A 56 9.27 20.70 6.98
CA ASN A 56 9.57 22.01 7.59
C ASN A 56 10.48 22.90 6.74
N ASP A 57 11.48 22.30 6.10
CA ASP A 57 12.48 22.93 5.23
C ASP A 57 11.85 23.60 4.01
N ILE A 58 10.90 22.92 3.37
CA ILE A 58 10.20 23.40 2.16
C ILE A 58 8.80 23.95 2.44
N ARG A 59 8.35 23.90 3.69
CA ARG A 59 7.04 24.38 4.17
C ARG A 59 5.87 23.89 3.32
N LYS A 60 5.85 22.59 3.02
CA LYS A 60 4.85 21.99 2.12
C LYS A 60 4.43 20.59 2.59
N CYS A 61 3.15 20.26 2.35
CA CYS A 61 2.57 18.96 2.63
C CYS A 61 2.72 18.01 1.42
N TYR A 62 3.03 16.74 1.69
CA TYR A 62 3.10 15.68 0.69
C TYR A 62 2.31 14.45 1.13
N ASN A 63 1.77 13.68 0.18
CA ASN A 63 1.06 12.45 0.50
C ASN A 63 2.05 11.43 1.10
N ILE A 64 1.66 10.77 2.18
CA ILE A 64 2.43 9.66 2.74
C ILE A 64 2.50 8.53 1.71
N ALA A 65 3.61 7.79 1.70
CA ALA A 65 3.97 6.76 0.71
C ALA A 65 4.16 7.26 -0.74
N SER A 66 4.08 8.58 -0.98
CA SER A 66 4.47 9.16 -2.27
C SER A 66 5.96 9.47 -2.33
N LYS A 67 6.51 9.71 -3.53
CA LYS A 67 7.89 10.20 -3.69
C LYS A 67 8.11 11.55 -3.00
N GLY A 68 7.15 12.47 -3.13
CA GLY A 68 7.24 13.81 -2.55
C GLY A 68 8.56 14.53 -2.89
N PRO A 69 9.19 15.20 -1.91
CA PRO A 69 10.49 15.86 -2.09
C PRO A 69 11.68 14.89 -1.98
N CYS A 70 11.43 13.59 -1.78
CA CYS A 70 12.46 12.60 -1.51
C CYS A 70 13.17 12.15 -2.79
N GLY A 71 14.40 11.65 -2.61
CA GLY A 71 15.19 11.15 -3.73
C GLY A 71 14.71 9.82 -4.28
N GLU A 72 15.54 9.20 -5.11
CA GLU A 72 15.17 7.97 -5.80
C GLU A 72 15.05 6.79 -4.83
N MET A 73 14.09 5.90 -5.09
CA MET A 73 13.77 4.77 -4.22
C MET A 73 13.41 5.17 -2.79
N MET A 74 12.97 6.41 -2.59
CA MET A 74 12.48 6.91 -1.30
C MET A 74 11.00 7.29 -1.35
N VAL A 75 10.38 7.27 -0.18
CA VAL A 75 8.99 7.69 0.01
C VAL A 75 8.86 8.55 1.26
N VAL A 76 7.77 9.32 1.31
CA VAL A 76 7.37 10.13 2.46
C VAL A 76 6.78 9.24 3.54
N GLU A 77 7.36 9.28 4.74
CA GLU A 77 6.78 8.73 5.97
C GLU A 77 6.66 9.85 7.02
N THR A 78 5.82 9.66 8.04
CA THR A 78 5.75 10.57 9.19
C THR A 78 6.74 10.16 10.27
N GLN A 79 7.25 11.14 11.03
CA GLN A 79 7.94 10.83 12.27
C GLN A 79 6.93 10.32 13.33
N PRO A 80 7.32 9.36 14.19
CA PRO A 80 6.41 8.78 15.18
C PRO A 80 5.76 9.86 16.07
N GLY A 81 4.43 9.82 16.20
CA GLY A 81 3.68 10.76 17.04
C GLY A 81 3.54 12.19 16.50
N THR A 82 4.00 12.47 15.28
CA THR A 82 3.87 13.78 14.63
C THR A 82 3.33 13.63 13.20
N ASP A 83 3.00 14.75 12.56
CA ASP A 83 2.74 14.82 11.13
C ASP A 83 3.92 15.39 10.33
N ILE A 84 5.09 15.51 10.96
CA ILE A 84 6.32 15.94 10.29
C ILE A 84 6.80 14.82 9.37
N GLY A 85 7.01 15.17 8.11
CA GLY A 85 7.50 14.28 7.07
C GLY A 85 9.00 14.03 7.20
N LYS A 86 9.38 12.81 6.86
CA LYS A 86 10.76 12.41 6.61
C LYS A 86 10.81 11.54 5.35
N CYS A 87 11.96 11.53 4.70
CA CYS A 87 12.23 10.60 3.62
C CYS A 87 12.74 9.28 4.19
N THR A 88 12.21 8.17 3.69
CA THR A 88 12.65 6.82 4.04
C THR A 88 12.87 6.00 2.78
N CYS A 89 13.64 4.92 2.86
CA CYS A 89 13.74 3.98 1.75
C CYS A 89 12.40 3.30 1.50
N LYS A 90 12.03 3.17 0.22
CA LYS A 90 10.87 2.41 -0.21
C LYS A 90 11.07 0.95 0.21
N LYS A 91 10.17 0.48 1.07
CA LYS A 91 10.07 -0.95 1.40
C LYS A 91 9.43 -1.65 0.21
N SER A 92 10.15 -2.54 -0.45
CA SER A 92 9.57 -3.35 -1.51
C SER A 92 8.83 -4.53 -0.88
N GLU A 93 7.50 -4.50 -0.91
CA GLU A 93 6.67 -5.65 -0.49
C GLU A 93 6.85 -6.85 -1.43
N CYS A 94 7.13 -6.59 -2.71
CA CYS A 94 7.28 -7.62 -3.74
C CYS A 94 8.71 -8.16 -3.89
N VAL A 95 9.72 -7.37 -3.47
CA VAL A 95 11.13 -7.76 -3.55
C VAL A 95 11.61 -7.83 -2.12
N GLY A 96 11.75 -9.05 -1.57
CA GLY A 96 12.21 -9.28 -0.19
C GLY A 96 13.67 -8.86 0.07
N ARG A 97 14.22 -7.94 -0.72
CA ARG A 97 15.59 -7.44 -0.60
C ARG A 97 15.55 -6.07 0.07
N PRO A 98 16.21 -5.91 1.22
CA PRO A 98 16.25 -4.64 1.91
C PRO A 98 17.08 -3.61 1.14
N THR A 99 16.73 -2.34 1.33
CA THR A 99 17.44 -1.19 0.77
C THR A 99 18.04 -0.35 1.89
N VAL A 100 19.10 0.37 1.58
CA VAL A 100 19.78 1.30 2.50
C VAL A 100 19.98 2.65 1.84
N HIS A 101 19.89 3.72 2.64
CA HIS A 101 20.06 5.09 2.18
C HIS A 101 21.54 5.42 2.00
N TRP A 102 21.91 5.97 0.85
CA TRP A 102 23.23 6.51 0.55
C TRP A 102 23.20 8.04 0.61
N PRO A 103 23.77 8.66 1.67
CA PRO A 103 23.62 10.09 1.93
C PRO A 103 24.15 11.00 0.82
N GLU A 104 25.25 10.64 0.17
CA GLU A 104 25.96 11.45 -0.83
C GLU A 104 25.08 11.74 -2.05
N GLU A 105 24.20 10.79 -2.39
CA GLU A 105 23.30 10.90 -3.54
C GLU A 105 21.83 11.06 -3.14
N ASN A 106 21.55 11.08 -1.83
CA ASN A 106 20.20 11.20 -1.27
C ASN A 106 19.21 10.21 -1.90
N ARG A 107 19.59 8.95 -2.03
CA ARG A 107 18.74 7.88 -2.61
C ARG A 107 18.99 6.55 -1.92
N CYS A 108 18.11 5.59 -2.15
CA CYS A 108 18.27 4.25 -1.61
C CYS A 108 18.75 3.25 -2.66
N TYR A 109 19.58 2.31 -2.21
CA TYR A 109 20.16 1.24 -2.99
C TYR A 109 19.83 -0.12 -2.38
N LEU A 110 19.75 -1.14 -3.22
CA LEU A 110 19.68 -2.52 -2.74
C LEU A 110 21.00 -2.89 -2.08
N ILE A 111 20.93 -3.56 -0.94
CA ILE A 111 22.14 -4.11 -0.32
C ILE A 111 22.60 -5.36 -1.07
N PHE A 112 23.89 -5.68 -0.94
CA PHE A 112 24.56 -6.78 -1.63
C PHE A 112 24.43 -6.70 -3.16
N GLU A 113 24.34 -5.47 -3.67
CA GLU A 113 24.54 -5.13 -5.08
C GLU A 113 25.66 -4.10 -5.18
N GLN A 114 26.13 -3.83 -6.39
CA GLN A 114 27.14 -2.81 -6.62
C GLN A 114 26.67 -1.44 -6.10
N GLY A 115 25.47 -0.98 -6.48
CA GLY A 115 24.94 0.30 -6.04
C GLY A 115 25.93 1.46 -6.33
N PRO A 116 26.26 2.30 -5.34
CA PRO A 116 27.22 3.38 -5.48
C PRO A 116 28.69 2.92 -5.37
N CYS A 117 28.94 1.62 -5.14
CA CYS A 117 30.27 1.09 -4.95
C CYS A 117 31.03 0.92 -6.28
N PRO A 118 32.37 0.97 -6.24
CA PRO A 118 33.21 0.62 -7.38
C PRO A 118 32.97 -0.81 -7.90
N GLU A 119 33.42 -1.07 -9.12
CA GLU A 119 33.44 -2.42 -9.68
C GLU A 119 34.19 -3.40 -8.75
N GLY A 120 33.66 -4.61 -8.59
CA GLY A 120 34.21 -5.62 -7.68
C GLY A 120 33.82 -5.47 -6.20
N GLN A 121 32.97 -4.49 -5.86
CA GLN A 121 32.48 -4.26 -4.50
C GLN A 121 30.95 -4.29 -4.41
N TRP A 122 30.43 -4.65 -3.23
CA TRP A 122 29.01 -4.61 -2.90
C TRP A 122 28.73 -3.68 -1.72
N LEU A 123 27.51 -3.14 -1.71
CA LEU A 123 26.99 -2.32 -0.64
C LEU A 123 26.53 -3.17 0.55
N VAL A 124 27.22 -3.05 1.69
CA VAL A 124 26.95 -3.79 2.92
C VAL A 124 26.39 -2.85 3.99
N PRO A 125 25.24 -3.16 4.61
CA PRO A 125 24.72 -2.35 5.71
C PRO A 125 25.53 -2.58 7.00
N ARG A 126 26.02 -1.50 7.63
CA ARG A 126 26.59 -1.54 8.98
C ARG A 126 25.65 -0.83 9.96
N LYS A 127 25.50 -1.39 11.17
CA LYS A 127 24.53 -0.90 12.17
C LYS A 127 24.84 0.51 12.67
N ASP A 128 26.13 0.84 12.81
CA ASP A 128 26.56 2.06 13.50
C ASP A 128 27.31 3.06 12.60
N GLU A 129 27.75 2.62 11.42
CA GLU A 129 28.63 3.41 10.53
C GLU A 129 27.96 3.79 9.20
N GLY A 130 26.70 3.41 9.01
CA GLY A 130 26.02 3.52 7.72
C GLY A 130 26.45 2.40 6.74
N PRO A 131 25.89 2.38 5.53
CA PRO A 131 26.30 1.40 4.52
C PRO A 131 27.74 1.64 4.07
N LYS A 132 28.47 0.57 3.78
CA LYS A 132 29.85 0.61 3.29
C LYS A 132 30.02 -0.24 2.04
N CYS A 133 31.02 0.10 1.24
CA CYS A 133 31.46 -0.74 0.14
C CYS A 133 32.48 -1.76 0.63
N GLU A 134 32.26 -3.01 0.27
CA GLU A 134 33.13 -4.12 0.64
C GLU A 134 33.42 -4.97 -0.58
N GLU A 135 34.63 -5.50 -0.66
CA GLU A 135 35.02 -6.41 -1.74
C GLU A 135 34.17 -7.67 -1.72
N ILE A 136 33.81 -8.12 -2.93
CA ILE A 136 33.06 -9.36 -3.11
C ILE A 136 34.03 -10.51 -2.82
N PRO A 137 33.78 -11.35 -1.79
CA PRO A 137 34.63 -12.49 -1.54
C PRO A 137 34.58 -13.43 -2.74
N CYS A 138 35.76 -13.80 -3.24
CA CYS A 138 35.97 -14.74 -4.36
C CYS A 138 35.69 -14.19 -5.77
N LEU A 139 36.37 -13.12 -6.17
CA LEU A 139 36.60 -12.78 -7.57
C LEU A 139 38.01 -13.24 -7.95
N ASP A 140 38.14 -14.51 -8.34
CA ASP A 140 39.39 -15.07 -8.87
C ASP A 140 39.67 -14.56 -10.30
#